data_AF-A0A194AIY8-F1
#
_entry.id   AF-A0A194AIY8-F1
#
_cell.length_a   1.000
_cell.length_b   1.000
_cell.length_c   1.000
_cell.angle_alpha   90.00
_cell.angle_beta   90.00
_cell.angle_gamma   90.00
#
_symmetry.space_group_name_H-M   'P 1'
#
loop_
_entity.id
_entity.type
_entity.pdbx_description
1 polymer ?
#
loop_
_entity_poly.entity_id
_entity_poly.type
_entity_poly.pdbx_seq_one_letter_code
_entity_poly.pdbx_strand_id
1 'polypeptide(L)'
;MSEHNAPCGEHESPDATHQRREAEQKAAQEYHETAKATDTGQMPKLDFSTFVMSLSSTVLVHLGEIPDLQTGKAAVNIPLAKQTIDILGMIQEKTKGNLTCEEERLIRDLLFELRVKFVQRTA
;
A
#
# COMPACT_ATOMS: atom_id res chain seq x y z
N MET A 1 -18.13 -25.29 60.32
CA MET A 1 -16.82 -25.45 59.64
C MET A 1 -16.89 -26.72 58.82
N SER A 2 -16.80 -26.57 57.50
CA SER A 2 -16.26 -27.53 56.52
C SER A 2 -16.74 -27.07 55.14
N GLU A 3 -16.03 -26.07 54.62
CA GLU A 3 -15.97 -25.81 53.20
C GLU A 3 -15.25 -27.01 52.55
N HIS A 4 -15.88 -27.63 51.55
CA HIS A 4 -15.21 -28.43 50.54
C HIS A 4 -15.79 -28.00 49.20
N ASN A 5 -15.24 -26.91 48.68
CA ASN A 5 -15.43 -26.50 47.29
C ASN A 5 -14.31 -27.18 46.49
N ALA A 6 -14.68 -28.16 45.65
CA ALA A 6 -13.77 -28.74 44.68
C ALA A 6 -13.52 -27.71 43.55
N PRO A 7 -12.31 -27.64 42.97
CA PRO A 7 -12.04 -26.75 41.85
C PRO A 7 -12.75 -27.30 40.61
N CYS A 8 -13.69 -26.53 40.06
CA CYS A 8 -14.21 -26.78 38.73
C CYS A 8 -13.05 -26.71 37.74
N GLY A 9 -12.57 -27.87 37.31
CA GLY A 9 -11.61 -27.98 36.22
C GLY A 9 -12.26 -27.49 34.92
N GLU A 10 -11.59 -26.55 34.25
CA GLU A 10 -11.89 -26.15 32.88
C GLU A 10 -11.67 -27.36 31.97
N HIS A 11 -12.74 -28.09 31.69
CA HIS A 11 -12.76 -29.13 30.68
C HIS A 11 -12.99 -28.46 29.33
N GLU A 12 -11.96 -27.84 28.75
CA GLU A 12 -12.00 -27.44 27.34
C GLU A 12 -12.06 -28.72 26.49
N SER A 13 -13.28 -29.03 26.03
CA SER A 13 -13.55 -30.18 25.18
C SER A 13 -12.71 -30.11 23.89
N PRO A 14 -12.03 -31.18 23.46
CA PRO A 14 -11.21 -31.24 22.25
C PRO A 14 -11.92 -30.83 20.95
N ASP A 15 -13.26 -30.84 20.99
CA ASP A 15 -14.18 -30.57 19.89
C ASP A 15 -14.22 -29.08 19.47
N ALA A 16 -14.08 -28.15 20.44
CA ALA A 16 -14.12 -26.70 20.15
C ALA A 16 -12.89 -26.24 19.33
N THR A 17 -11.72 -26.84 19.59
CA THR A 17 -10.47 -26.54 18.88
C THR A 17 -10.46 -27.10 17.45
N HIS A 18 -11.16 -28.22 17.21
CA HIS A 18 -11.32 -28.81 15.89
C HIS A 18 -12.25 -27.96 15.02
N GLN A 19 -13.41 -27.57 15.58
CA GLN A 19 -14.40 -26.72 14.90
C GLN A 19 -13.83 -25.35 14.53
N ARG A 20 -12.98 -24.77 15.39
CA ARG A 20 -12.29 -23.50 15.11
C ARG A 20 -11.31 -23.60 13.94
N ARG A 21 -10.52 -24.68 13.87
CA ARG A 21 -9.59 -24.91 12.74
C ARG A 21 -10.32 -25.18 11.43
N GLU A 22 -11.43 -25.90 11.46
CA GLU A 22 -12.25 -26.12 10.27
C GLU A 22 -12.92 -24.84 9.79
N ALA A 23 -13.40 -23.99 10.70
CA ALA A 23 -13.94 -22.67 10.37
C ALA A 23 -12.87 -21.74 9.78
N GLU A 24 -11.66 -21.72 10.35
CA GLU A 24 -10.51 -20.96 9.85
C GLU A 24 -10.04 -21.47 8.47
N GLN A 25 -10.04 -22.79 8.25
CA GLN A 25 -9.70 -23.40 6.96
C GLN A 25 -10.77 -23.12 5.89
N LYS A 26 -12.05 -23.18 6.24
CA LYS A 26 -13.14 -22.80 5.32
C LYS A 26 -13.09 -21.33 4.95
N ALA A 27 -12.86 -20.44 5.93
CA ALA A 27 -12.72 -19.01 5.66
C ALA A 27 -11.50 -18.69 4.79
N ALA A 28 -10.37 -19.38 5.00
CA ALA A 28 -9.18 -19.24 4.16
C ALA A 28 -9.39 -19.78 2.74
N GLN A 29 -10.15 -20.86 2.59
CA GLN A 29 -10.54 -21.41 1.28
C GLN A 29 -11.50 -20.48 0.54
N GLU A 30 -12.54 -19.97 1.19
CA GLU A 30 -13.48 -18.99 0.61
C GLU A 30 -12.77 -17.70 0.19
N TYR A 31 -11.81 -17.20 0.99
CA TYR A 31 -10.98 -16.06 0.61
C TYR A 31 -10.12 -16.35 -0.64
N HIS A 32 -9.53 -17.55 -0.72
CA HIS A 32 -8.72 -17.95 -1.88
C HIS A 32 -9.56 -18.14 -3.16
N GLU A 33 -10.77 -18.67 -3.04
CA GLU A 33 -11.71 -18.84 -4.17
C GLU A 33 -12.27 -17.51 -4.66
N THR A 34 -12.62 -16.60 -3.76
CA THR A 34 -13.07 -15.24 -4.11
C THR A 34 -11.95 -14.39 -4.71
N ALA A 35 -10.71 -14.53 -4.22
CA ALA A 35 -9.53 -13.89 -4.80
C ALA A 35 -9.18 -14.43 -6.20
N LYS A 36 -9.38 -15.73 -6.45
CA LYS A 36 -9.25 -16.30 -7.81
C LYS A 36 -10.37 -15.87 -8.76
N ALA A 37 -11.60 -15.73 -8.25
CA ALA A 37 -12.74 -15.30 -9.05
C ALA A 37 -12.70 -13.81 -9.45
N THR A 38 -11.93 -13.00 -8.72
CA THR A 38 -11.70 -11.58 -9.03
C THR A 38 -10.48 -11.33 -9.94
N ASP A 39 -9.77 -12.38 -10.35
CA ASP A 39 -8.78 -12.32 -11.44
C ASP A 39 -9.49 -12.27 -12.81
N THR A 40 -10.33 -11.26 -13.00
CA THR A 40 -10.96 -10.94 -14.28
C THR A 40 -9.93 -10.28 -15.21
N GLY A 41 -8.88 -11.02 -15.56
CA GLY A 41 -8.09 -11.02 -16.80
C GLY A 41 -7.70 -9.74 -17.56
N GLN A 42 -7.88 -8.51 -17.07
CA GLN A 42 -7.64 -7.30 -17.90
C GLN A 42 -7.02 -6.09 -17.22
N MET A 43 -6.79 -6.08 -15.90
CA MET A 43 -5.97 -5.02 -15.30
C MET A 43 -4.50 -5.49 -15.23
N PRO A 44 -3.56 -4.71 -15.80
CA PRO A 44 -2.13 -4.97 -15.62
C PRO A 44 -1.83 -5.12 -14.13
N LYS A 45 -1.03 -6.13 -13.77
CA LYS A 45 -0.55 -6.25 -12.39
C LYS A 45 0.18 -4.96 -12.03
N LEU A 46 -0.27 -4.29 -10.98
CA LEU A 46 0.40 -3.10 -10.48
C LEU A 46 1.77 -3.51 -9.93
N ASP A 47 2.83 -3.03 -10.57
CA ASP A 47 4.20 -3.18 -10.08
C ASP A 47 4.69 -1.88 -9.41
N PHE A 48 5.82 -1.98 -8.71
CA PHE A 48 6.42 -0.85 -7.99
C PHE A 48 6.72 0.32 -8.92
N SER A 49 7.26 0.03 -10.11
CA SER A 49 7.60 1.03 -11.12
C SER A 49 6.36 1.84 -11.55
N THR A 50 5.27 1.16 -11.89
CA THR A 50 4.00 1.79 -12.30
C THR A 50 3.42 2.62 -11.17
N PHE A 51 3.49 2.13 -9.92
CA PHE A 51 3.03 2.88 -8.75
C PHE A 51 3.84 4.17 -8.54
N VAL A 52 5.18 4.10 -8.54
CA VAL A 52 6.05 5.27 -8.37
C VAL A 52 5.88 6.27 -9.52
N MET A 53 5.72 5.81 -10.76
CA MET A 53 5.45 6.67 -11.91
C MET A 53 4.09 7.38 -11.80
N SER A 54 3.07 6.71 -11.25
CA SER A 54 1.76 7.33 -11.02
C SER A 54 1.85 8.49 -10.01
N LEU A 55 2.60 8.30 -8.92
CA LEU A 55 2.84 9.35 -7.93
C LEU A 55 3.65 10.52 -8.51
N SER A 56 4.66 10.21 -9.34
CA SER A 56 5.42 11.23 -10.07
C SER A 56 4.50 12.09 -10.95
N SER A 57 3.59 11.46 -11.70
CA SER A 57 2.60 12.16 -12.52
C SER A 57 1.71 13.08 -11.68
N THR A 58 1.27 12.61 -10.49
CA THR A 58 0.51 13.44 -9.54
C THR A 58 1.30 14.67 -9.09
N VAL A 59 2.61 14.55 -8.80
CA VAL A 59 3.46 15.71 -8.48
C VAL A 59 3.49 16.70 -9.64
N LEU A 60 3.68 16.22 -10.87
CA LEU A 60 3.73 17.09 -12.06
C LEU A 60 2.41 17.84 -12.29
N VAL A 61 1.27 17.20 -12.08
CA VAL A 61 -0.05 17.87 -12.10
C VAL A 61 -0.13 18.94 -11.01
N HIS A 62 0.26 18.63 -9.78
CA HIS A 62 0.27 19.60 -8.68
C HIS A 62 1.28 20.75 -8.88
N LEU A 63 2.33 20.56 -9.66
CA LEU A 63 3.26 21.62 -10.08
C LEU A 63 2.75 22.42 -11.28
N GLY A 64 1.61 22.05 -11.88
CA GLY A 64 1.07 22.67 -13.08
C GLY A 64 1.85 22.37 -14.37
N GLU A 65 2.75 21.36 -14.35
CA GLU A 65 3.49 20.90 -15.53
C GLU A 65 2.60 20.14 -16.51
N ILE A 66 1.56 19.50 -15.98
CA ILE A 66 0.57 18.71 -16.72
C ILE A 66 -0.82 19.24 -16.35
N PRO A 67 -1.72 19.45 -17.33
CA PRO A 67 -3.10 19.82 -17.04
C PRO A 67 -3.82 18.68 -16.31
N ASP A 68 -4.64 19.04 -15.33
CA ASP A 68 -5.51 18.08 -14.65
C ASP A 68 -6.54 17.52 -15.65
N LEU A 69 -6.63 16.19 -15.77
CA LEU A 69 -7.54 15.51 -16.70
C LEU A 69 -9.02 15.70 -16.34
N GLN A 70 -9.35 15.96 -15.08
CA GLN A 70 -10.72 16.15 -14.60
C GLN A 70 -11.21 17.58 -14.87
N THR A 71 -10.35 18.56 -14.62
CA THR A 71 -10.74 19.98 -14.70
C THR A 71 -10.29 20.66 -15.99
N GLY A 72 -9.36 20.06 -16.73
CA GLY A 72 -8.70 20.64 -17.90
C GLY A 72 -7.81 21.84 -17.58
N LYS A 73 -7.60 22.15 -16.29
CA LYS A 73 -6.84 23.34 -15.84
C LYS A 73 -5.54 22.90 -15.18
N ALA A 74 -4.46 23.60 -15.49
CA ALA A 74 -3.22 23.51 -14.72
C ALA A 74 -3.42 24.26 -13.39
N ALA A 75 -3.88 23.54 -12.37
CA ALA A 75 -4.04 24.08 -11.02
C ALA A 75 -2.79 23.77 -10.19
N VAL A 76 -1.99 24.80 -9.91
CA VAL A 76 -0.78 24.67 -9.10
C VAL A 76 -1.16 24.52 -7.62
N ASN A 77 -0.75 23.42 -7.00
CA ASN A 77 -0.88 23.14 -5.58
C ASN A 77 0.47 22.69 -5.02
N ILE A 78 1.32 23.67 -4.69
CA ILE A 78 2.67 23.44 -4.13
C ILE A 78 2.64 22.59 -2.84
N PRO A 79 1.75 22.83 -1.85
CA PRO A 79 1.67 21.98 -0.66
C PRO A 79 1.45 20.49 -0.97
N LEU A 80 0.54 20.18 -1.89
CA LEU A 80 0.28 18.79 -2.29
C LEU A 80 1.46 18.19 -3.07
N ALA A 81 2.11 18.96 -3.95
CA ALA A 81 3.32 18.52 -4.62
C ALA A 81 4.40 18.12 -3.61
N LYS A 82 4.63 18.95 -2.58
CA LYS A 82 5.58 18.64 -1.50
C LYS A 82 5.19 17.35 -0.76
N GLN A 83 3.93 17.23 -0.36
CA GLN A 83 3.45 16.06 0.37
C GLN A 83 3.69 14.77 -0.42
N THR A 84 3.41 14.77 -1.72
CA THR A 84 3.62 13.59 -2.57
C THR A 84 5.11 13.27 -2.77
N ILE A 85 5.98 14.28 -2.87
CA ILE A 85 7.45 14.09 -2.88
C ILE A 85 7.92 13.48 -1.55
N ASP A 86 7.38 13.94 -0.42
CA ASP A 86 7.72 13.40 0.90
C ASP A 86 7.26 11.94 1.03
N ILE A 87 6.08 11.59 0.50
CA ILE A 87 5.58 10.21 0.44
C ILE A 87 6.52 9.32 -0.38
N LEU A 88 6.94 9.77 -1.56
CA LEU A 88 7.92 9.05 -2.38
C LEU A 88 9.25 8.84 -1.65
N GLY A 89 9.73 9.85 -0.93
CA GLY A 89 10.94 9.74 -0.10
C GLY A 89 10.77 8.74 1.03
N MET A 90 9.62 8.73 1.69
CA MET A 90 9.31 7.75 2.73
C MET A 90 9.22 6.33 2.17
N ILE A 91 8.61 6.14 1.00
CA ILE A 91 8.55 4.84 0.31
C ILE A 91 9.97 4.35 0.03
N GLN A 92 10.83 5.17 -0.56
CA GLN A 92 12.23 4.82 -0.84
C GLN A 92 12.96 4.31 0.41
N GLU A 93 12.83 5.01 1.53
CA GLU A 93 13.46 4.61 2.79
C GLU A 93 12.88 3.31 3.34
N LYS A 94 11.55 3.14 3.25
CA LYS A 94 10.85 1.94 3.76
C LYS A 94 11.07 0.70 2.89
N THR A 95 11.35 0.85 1.60
CA THR A 95 11.56 -0.26 0.67
C THR A 95 13.03 -0.59 0.45
N LYS A 96 13.96 0.13 1.07
CA LYS A 96 15.41 -0.11 0.96
C LYS A 96 15.75 -1.58 1.27
N GLY A 97 16.55 -2.19 0.39
CA GLY A 97 16.93 -3.60 0.47
C GLY A 97 15.89 -4.59 -0.06
N ASN A 98 14.69 -4.12 -0.44
CA ASN A 98 13.64 -4.93 -1.08
C ASN A 98 13.41 -4.56 -2.55
N LEU A 99 14.16 -3.60 -3.09
CA LEU A 99 14.04 -3.15 -4.48
C LEU A 99 15.04 -3.87 -5.38
N THR A 100 14.66 -4.08 -6.64
CA THR A 100 15.62 -4.43 -7.69
C THR A 100 16.54 -3.24 -8.01
N CYS A 101 17.66 -3.51 -8.69
CA CYS A 101 18.58 -2.45 -9.12
C CYS A 101 17.88 -1.39 -9.99
N GLU A 102 16.97 -1.83 -10.85
CA GLU A 102 16.18 -0.97 -11.74
C GLU A 102 15.19 -0.11 -10.95
N GLU A 103 14.45 -0.71 -10.01
CA GLU A 103 13.47 0.00 -9.16
C GLU A 103 14.16 1.03 -8.25
N GLU A 104 15.29 0.66 -7.66
CA GLU A 104 16.06 1.54 -6.80
C GLU A 104 16.61 2.74 -7.59
N ARG A 105 17.07 2.51 -8.82
CA ARG A 105 17.49 3.59 -9.73
C ARG A 105 16.31 4.48 -10.11
N LEU A 106 15.19 3.88 -10.51
CA LEU A 106 13.99 4.60 -10.93
C LEU A 106 13.53 5.58 -9.85
N ILE A 107 13.36 5.11 -8.61
CA ILE A 107 12.86 5.98 -7.53
C ILE A 107 13.87 7.06 -7.14
N ARG A 108 15.18 6.78 -7.18
CA ARG A 108 16.23 7.78 -6.94
C ARG A 108 16.20 8.90 -7.98
N ASP A 109 16.18 8.51 -9.25
CA ASP A 109 16.22 9.45 -10.38
C ASP A 109 14.95 10.32 -10.37
N LEU A 110 13.77 9.71 -10.18
CA LEU A 110 12.51 10.44 -10.05
C LEU A 110 12.49 11.41 -8.86
N LEU A 111 12.91 10.97 -7.67
CA LEU A 111 12.95 11.85 -6.50
C LEU A 111 13.87 13.05 -6.70
N PHE A 112 15.02 12.85 -7.34
CA PHE A 112 15.93 13.95 -7.67
C PHE A 112 15.27 14.96 -8.61
N GLU A 113 14.72 14.50 -9.74
CA GLU A 113 14.07 15.36 -10.72
C GLU A 113 12.90 16.15 -10.13
N LEU A 114 12.03 15.48 -9.36
CA LEU A 114 10.85 16.10 -8.76
C LEU A 114 11.23 17.14 -7.70
N ARG A 115 12.27 16.89 -6.90
CA ARG A 115 12.78 17.88 -5.93
C ARG A 115 13.35 19.11 -6.62
N VAL A 116 14.12 18.93 -7.70
CA VAL A 116 14.63 20.06 -8.49
C VAL A 116 13.49 20.88 -9.08
N LYS A 117 12.49 20.23 -9.69
CA LYS A 117 11.29 20.92 -10.21
C LYS A 117 10.52 21.66 -9.12
N PHE A 118 10.35 21.05 -7.96
CA PHE A 118 9.69 21.68 -6.81
C PHE A 118 10.44 22.95 -6.37
N VAL A 119 11.76 22.89 -6.25
CA VAL A 119 12.58 24.07 -5.92
C VAL A 119 12.44 25.14 -6.99
N GLN A 120 12.52 24.81 -8.28
CA GLN A 120 12.33 25.78 -9.37
C GLN A 120 10.96 26.44 -9.40
N ARG A 121 9.92 25.78 -8.88
CA ARG A 121 8.55 26.31 -8.79
C ARG A 121 8.31 27.12 -7.52
N THR A 122 9.19 27.01 -6.53
CA THR A 122 9.07 27.68 -5.23
C THR A 122 10.12 28.74 -4.98
N ALA A 123 11.20 28.75 -5.75
CA ALA A 123 12.21 29.79 -5.84
C ALA A 123 11.73 30.95 -6.70
#